data_AF-A0A372RDV8-F1
#
_entry.id   AF-A0A372RDV8-F1
#
_cell.length_a   1.000
_cell.length_b   1.000
_cell.length_c   1.000
_cell.angle_alpha   90.00
_cell.angle_beta   90.00
_cell.angle_gamma   90.00
#
_symmetry.space_group_name_H-M   'P 1'
#
loop_
_entity.id
_entity.type
_entity.pdbx_description
1 polymer ?
#
loop_
_entity_poly.entity_id
_entity_poly.type
_entity_poly.pdbx_seq_one_letter_code
_entity_poly.pdbx_strand_id
1 'polypeptide(L)'
;MLTEKIKKKLLYTEYWETPYEKWGVDTWDSFFYKKYSESKRKSRSALAVELKVLNKHLKPGREKEKVSMLKNKLKVSILHVLGCEDANEHSEDEGKGEGKEEGKG
;
A
#
# COMPACT_ATOMS: atom_id res chain seq x y z
N MET A 1 -23.64 3.51 6.92
CA MET A 1 -22.87 2.81 7.97
C MET A 1 -22.93 1.31 7.70
N LEU A 2 -21.83 0.60 7.95
CA LEU A 2 -21.80 -0.85 7.77
C LEU A 2 -22.67 -1.57 8.80
N THR A 3 -23.37 -2.61 8.35
CA THR A 3 -24.13 -3.49 9.25
C THR A 3 -23.20 -4.39 10.06
N GLU A 4 -23.62 -4.79 11.25
CA GLU A 4 -22.88 -5.71 12.12
C GLU A 4 -22.52 -7.03 11.42
N LYS A 5 -23.38 -7.53 10.53
CA LYS A 5 -23.12 -8.73 9.72
C LYS A 5 -21.93 -8.56 8.77
N ILE A 6 -21.71 -7.35 8.27
CA ILE A 6 -20.55 -7.04 7.40
C ILE A 6 -19.32 -6.85 8.28
N LYS A 7 -19.43 -6.11 9.39
CA LYS A 7 -18.31 -5.86 10.31
C LYS A 7 -17.65 -7.13 10.83
N LYS A 8 -18.44 -8.16 11.18
CA LYS A 8 -17.91 -9.47 11.63
C LYS A 8 -17.05 -10.22 10.58
N LYS A 9 -17.02 -9.75 9.33
CA LYS A 9 -16.23 -10.34 8.24
C LYS A 9 -14.97 -9.54 7.92
N LEU A 10 -14.81 -8.38 8.54
CA LEU A 10 -13.69 -7.48 8.34
C LEU A 10 -12.69 -7.70 9.46
N LEU A 11 -11.41 -7.68 9.11
CA LEU A 11 -10.33 -7.80 10.10
C LEU A 11 -9.98 -6.44 10.70
N TYR A 12 -10.20 -5.35 9.96
CA TYR A 12 -9.81 -4.00 10.34
C TYR A 12 -11.04 -3.11 10.54
N THR A 13 -12.03 -3.63 11.28
CA THR A 13 -13.36 -3.02 11.46
C THR A 13 -13.29 -1.55 11.89
N GLU A 14 -12.38 -1.20 12.79
CA GLU A 14 -12.20 0.17 13.31
C GLU A 14 -12.05 1.22 12.20
N TYR A 15 -11.36 0.89 11.10
CA TYR A 15 -11.23 1.81 9.98
C TYR A 15 -12.57 2.01 9.26
N TRP A 16 -13.31 0.93 9.08
CA TRP A 16 -14.56 0.93 8.32
C TRP A 16 -15.77 1.48 9.10
N GLU A 17 -15.63 1.68 10.40
CA GLU A 17 -16.61 2.41 11.21
C GLU A 17 -16.62 3.90 10.93
N THR A 18 -15.57 4.43 10.31
CA THR A 18 -15.55 5.80 9.82
C THR A 18 -16.56 5.99 8.67
N PRO A 19 -17.13 7.20 8.51
CA PRO A 19 -17.99 7.52 7.37
C PRO A 19 -17.31 7.23 6.03
N TYR A 20 -18.08 6.72 5.05
CA TYR A 20 -17.52 6.25 3.78
C TYR A 20 -16.83 7.34 2.96
N GLU A 21 -17.16 8.60 3.21
CA GLU A 21 -16.50 9.77 2.65
C GLU A 21 -15.01 9.78 2.97
N LYS A 22 -14.63 9.31 4.18
CA LYS A 22 -13.24 9.25 4.67
C LYS A 22 -12.46 8.03 4.16
N TRP A 23 -13.14 7.04 3.57
CA TRP A 23 -12.46 5.87 3.03
C TRP A 23 -11.58 6.28 1.83
N GLY A 24 -10.30 5.92 1.91
CA GLY A 24 -9.27 6.25 0.93
C GLY A 24 -8.14 5.22 0.95
N VAL A 25 -7.34 5.19 -0.11
CA VAL A 25 -6.10 4.38 -0.11
C VAL A 25 -5.09 5.00 0.85
N ASP A 26 -4.93 6.33 0.81
CA ASP A 26 -3.95 7.02 1.67
C ASP A 26 -4.37 7.07 3.14
N THR A 27 -5.67 7.25 3.41
CA THR A 27 -6.20 7.20 4.78
C THR A 27 -6.15 5.79 5.35
N TRP A 28 -6.31 4.75 4.51
CA TRP A 28 -6.06 3.37 4.89
C TRP A 28 -4.58 3.14 5.21
N ASP A 29 -3.67 3.52 4.30
CA ASP A 29 -2.23 3.32 4.48
C ASP A 29 -1.75 4.02 5.77
N SER A 30 -2.27 5.22 6.06
CA SER A 30 -2.00 5.94 7.31
C SER A 30 -2.51 5.22 8.56
N PHE A 31 -3.74 4.71 8.52
CA PHE A 31 -4.31 3.91 9.61
C PHE A 31 -3.50 2.63 9.86
N PHE A 32 -3.19 1.90 8.78
CA PHE A 32 -2.51 0.62 8.85
C PHE A 32 -1.06 0.78 9.35
N TYR A 33 -0.33 1.74 8.79
CA TYR A 33 1.03 2.04 9.23
C TYR A 33 1.08 2.46 10.70
N LYS A 34 0.18 3.35 11.14
CA LYS A 34 0.12 3.80 12.53
C LYS A 34 -0.11 2.65 13.52
N LYS A 35 -0.87 1.63 13.13
CA LYS A 35 -1.28 0.55 14.03
C LYS A 35 -0.37 -0.67 14.00
N TYR A 36 0.21 -0.99 12.84
CA TYR A 36 0.97 -2.22 12.64
C TYR A 36 2.43 -1.97 12.25
N SER A 37 2.83 -0.73 11.94
CA SER A 37 4.18 -0.35 11.51
C SER A 37 4.69 -1.19 10.33
N GLU A 38 3.78 -1.62 9.45
CA GLU A 38 4.07 -2.53 8.35
C GLU A 38 4.26 -1.81 7.00
N SER A 39 4.81 -2.52 6.02
CA SER A 39 5.10 -1.97 4.70
C SER A 39 3.84 -1.62 3.90
N LYS A 40 3.97 -0.64 3.00
CA LYS A 40 2.91 -0.21 2.09
C LYS A 40 2.36 -1.35 1.22
N ARG A 41 3.22 -2.30 0.83
CA ARG A 41 2.79 -3.50 0.10
C ARG A 41 1.83 -4.36 0.92
N LYS A 42 2.14 -4.62 2.19
CA LYS A 42 1.26 -5.37 3.09
C LYS A 42 -0.04 -4.63 3.36
N SER A 43 0.03 -3.32 3.63
CA SER A 43 -1.14 -2.46 3.77
C SER A 43 -2.09 -2.57 2.57
N ARG A 44 -1.56 -2.45 1.35
CA ARG A 44 -2.35 -2.51 0.11
C ARG A 44 -2.92 -3.90 -0.16
N SER A 45 -2.18 -4.96 0.16
CA SER A 45 -2.70 -6.34 0.09
C SER A 45 -3.87 -6.54 1.07
N ALA A 46 -3.74 -6.05 2.31
CA ALA A 46 -4.82 -6.11 3.31
C ALA A 46 -6.05 -5.32 2.84
N LEU A 47 -5.86 -4.12 2.30
CA LEU A 47 -6.95 -3.32 1.73
C LEU A 47 -7.67 -4.04 0.60
N ALA A 48 -6.93 -4.71 -0.31
CA ALA A 48 -7.52 -5.47 -1.41
C ALA A 48 -8.45 -6.59 -0.92
N VAL A 49 -8.07 -7.29 0.15
CA VAL A 49 -8.88 -8.34 0.79
C VAL A 49 -10.15 -7.75 1.39
N GLU A 50 -10.04 -6.69 2.18
CA GLU A 50 -11.18 -6.04 2.83
C GLU A 50 -12.16 -5.46 1.81
N LEU A 51 -11.67 -4.80 0.75
CA LEU A 51 -12.51 -4.28 -0.33
C LEU A 51 -13.24 -5.39 -1.10
N LYS A 52 -12.64 -6.59 -1.23
CA LYS A 52 -13.30 -7.76 -1.82
C LYS A 52 -14.46 -8.23 -0.94
N VAL A 53 -14.28 -8.28 0.38
CA VAL A 53 -15.33 -8.62 1.34
C VAL A 53 -16.46 -7.59 1.29
N LEU A 54 -16.14 -6.30 1.34
CA LEU A 54 -17.13 -5.22 1.28
C LEU A 54 -17.93 -5.28 -0.03
N ASN A 55 -17.26 -5.40 -1.18
CA ASN A 55 -17.92 -5.42 -2.48
C ASN A 55 -18.91 -6.60 -2.63
N LYS A 56 -18.61 -7.75 -2.00
CA LYS A 56 -19.47 -8.93 -2.02
C LYS A 56 -20.73 -8.76 -1.16
N HIS A 57 -20.64 -8.03 -0.04
CA HIS A 57 -21.70 -8.00 0.96
C HIS A 57 -22.47 -6.68 1.05
N LEU A 58 -21.94 -5.61 0.50
CA LEU A 58 -22.65 -4.34 0.41
C LEU A 58 -23.80 -4.44 -0.60
N LYS A 59 -24.95 -3.91 -0.18
CA LYS A 59 -26.08 -3.62 -1.08
C LYS A 59 -25.70 -2.45 -2.00
N PRO A 60 -26.35 -2.31 -3.16
CA PRO A 60 -26.18 -1.12 -4.00
C PRO A 60 -26.39 0.18 -3.21
N GLY A 61 -25.50 1.15 -3.41
CA GLY A 61 -25.50 2.42 -2.67
C GLY A 61 -24.12 3.09 -2.68
N ARG A 62 -24.03 4.25 -2.03
CA ARG A 62 -22.82 5.10 -2.03
C ARG A 62 -21.57 4.38 -1.49
N GLU A 63 -21.74 3.54 -0.48
CA GLU A 63 -20.65 2.74 0.09
C GLU A 63 -20.12 1.71 -0.92
N LYS A 64 -21.00 1.07 -1.69
CA LYS A 64 -20.61 0.10 -2.73
C LYS A 64 -19.92 0.77 -3.92
N GLU A 65 -20.40 1.93 -4.30
CA GLU A 65 -19.77 2.77 -5.33
C GLU A 65 -18.37 3.20 -4.87
N LYS A 66 -18.25 3.72 -3.65
CA LYS A 66 -16.96 4.09 -3.04
C LYS A 66 -15.98 2.90 -3.02
N VAL A 67 -16.42 1.72 -2.60
CA VAL A 67 -15.59 0.49 -2.62
C VAL A 67 -15.13 0.14 -4.02
N SER A 68 -16.00 0.29 -5.03
CA SER A 68 -15.66 0.05 -6.43
C SER A 68 -14.60 1.04 -6.93
N MET A 69 -14.73 2.32 -6.60
CA MET A 69 -13.72 3.35 -6.89
C MET A 69 -12.38 3.02 -6.23
N LEU A 70 -12.38 2.63 -4.96
CA LEU A 70 -11.15 2.28 -4.23
C LEU A 70 -10.46 1.05 -4.82
N LYS A 71 -11.20 0.03 -5.24
CA LYS A 71 -10.63 -1.13 -5.95
C LYS A 71 -9.92 -0.72 -7.23
N ASN A 72 -10.51 0.19 -8.00
CA ASN A 72 -9.88 0.69 -9.23
C ASN A 72 -8.61 1.49 -8.93
N LYS A 73 -8.66 2.41 -7.96
CA LYS A 73 -7.47 3.17 -7.52
C LYS A 73 -6.34 2.27 -7.02
N LEU A 74 -6.69 1.23 -6.27
CA LEU A 74 -5.71 0.28 -5.73
C LEU A 74 -5.03 -0.54 -6.85
N LYS A 75 -5.77 -0.98 -7.88
CA LYS A 75 -5.17 -1.66 -9.04
C LYS A 75 -4.16 -0.79 -9.77
N VAL A 76 -4.50 0.48 -10.02
CA VAL A 76 -3.59 1.45 -10.62
C VAL A 76 -2.33 1.63 -9.75
N SER A 77 -2.52 1.70 -8.43
CA SER A 77 -1.41 1.85 -7.47
C SER A 77 -0.51 0.63 -7.39
N ILE A 78 -1.04 -0.59 -7.58
CA ILE A 78 -0.26 -1.83 -7.59
C ILE A 78 0.54 -1.95 -8.90
N LEU A 79 -0.08 -1.64 -10.04
CA LEU A 79 0.62 -1.59 -11.33
C LEU A 79 1.82 -0.65 -11.29
N HIS A 80 1.64 0.53 -10.67
CA HIS A 80 2.74 1.50 -10.54
C HIS A 80 3.84 1.03 -9.58
N VAL A 81 3.52 0.23 -8.56
CA VAL A 81 4.53 -0.33 -7.64
C VAL A 81 5.29 -1.50 -8.25
N LEU A 82 4.63 -2.33 -9.06
CA LEU A 82 5.27 -3.45 -9.76
C LEU A 82 6.09 -2.98 -10.99
N GLY A 83 5.85 -1.77 -11.49
CA GLY A 83 6.66 -1.14 -12.53
C GLY A 83 7.91 -0.40 -12.01
N CYS A 84 8.19 -0.44 -10.71
CA CYS A 84 9.38 0.15 -10.09
C CYS A 84 10.35 -0.92 -9.56
N GLU A 85 10.42 -2.08 -10.23
CA GLU A 85 11.57 -2.97 -10.11
C GLU A 85 12.58 -2.56 -11.19
N ASP A 86 13.75 -2.12 -10.71
CA ASP A 86 15.04 -1.96 -11.40
C ASP A 86 15.28 -0.73 -12.28
N ALA A 87 15.58 0.39 -11.60
CA ALA A 87 16.61 1.32 -12.05
C ALA A 87 17.45 1.79 -10.84
N ASN A 88 18.03 0.83 -10.10
CA ASN A 88 19.15 1.15 -9.21
C ASN A 88 20.45 0.93 -9.98
N GLU A 89 20.88 2.02 -10.61
CA GLU A 89 22.24 2.37 -11.04
C GLU A 89 23.33 1.40 -10.56
N HIS A 90 23.77 0.52 -11.47
CA HIS A 90 25.04 -0.17 -11.33
C HIS A 90 26.12 0.76 -11.89
N SER A 91 26.83 1.44 -10.99
CA SER A 91 28.13 2.05 -11.28
C SER A 91 29.08 1.70 -10.16
N GLU A 92 29.53 0.44 -10.13
CA GLU A 92 30.81 0.07 -9.53
C GLU A 92 31.80 -0.10 -10.67
N ASP A 93 32.82 0.76 -10.74
CA ASP A 93 34.20 0.42 -11.15
C ASP A 93 35.05 1.70 -10.98
N GLU A 94 35.84 1.82 -9.91
CA GLU A 94 37.26 1.42 -9.80
C GLU A 94 38.13 2.68 -9.73
N GLY A 95 38.64 2.96 -8.54
CA GLY A 95 39.57 4.05 -8.24
C GLY A 95 40.45 3.69 -7.06
N LYS A 96 41.02 2.48 -7.11
CA LYS A 96 41.99 1.97 -6.15
C LYS A 96 43.30 2.74 -6.29
N GLY A 97 43.69 3.44 -5.23
CA GLY A 97 44.99 4.10 -5.15
C GLY A 97 46.11 3.10 -4.91
N GLU A 98 47.25 3.30 -5.57
CA GLU A 98 48.58 2.86 -5.12
C GLU A 98 49.58 3.94 -5.55
N GLY A 99 50.21 4.59 -4.57
CA GLY A 99 51.27 5.57 -4.78
C GLY A 99 52.31 5.39 -3.69
N LYS A 100 53.31 4.55 -3.95
CA LYS A 100 54.51 4.41 -3.12
C LYS A 100 55.66 3.86 -3.97
N GLU A 101 56.67 4.68 -4.27
CA GLU A 101 58.11 4.35 -4.27
C GLU A 101 58.91 5.62 -4.68
N GLU A 102 59.66 6.19 -3.73
CA GLU A 102 61.13 6.15 -3.64
C GLU A 102 61.85 7.18 -4.54
N GLY A 103 62.24 8.30 -3.91
CA GLY A 103 63.25 9.21 -4.42
C GLY A 103 64.58 8.95 -3.71
N LYS A 104 65.51 8.27 -4.39
CA LYS A 104 66.95 8.33 -4.14
C LYS A 104 67.59 9.01 -5.35
N GLY A 105 68.35 10.06 -5.08
CA GLY A 105 69.12 10.82 -6.08
C GLY A 105 69.60 12.12 -5.48
#